data_AF-A0A3D3MUG6-F1
#
_entry.id   AF-A0A3D3MUG6-F1
#
_cell.length_a   1.000
_cell.length_b   1.000
_cell.length_c   1.000
_cell.angle_alpha   90.00
_cell.angle_beta   90.00
_cell.angle_gamma   90.00
#
_symmetry.space_group_name_H-M   'P 1'
#
loop_
_entity.id
_entity.type
_entity.pdbx_description
1 polymer ?
#
loop_
_entity_poly.entity_id
_entity_poly.type
_entity_poly.pdbx_seq_one_letter_code
_entity_poly.pdbx_strand_id
1 'polypeptide(L)'
;MLKYVNTAVVFQEIPDEVTLAINISNCPCHCPGCHSSYLWKDVGNDLTPVAMDGFVREYGNNITCICLMGGDAEPEYVNELAKYIHATYPHLKVGWYSGRIRISPKVDKKDFDYIKIGPYIAHLGSLKDKTTNQRLYKKVSDDDFTDITFRFWKK
;
A
#
# COMPACT_ATOMS: atom_id res chain seq x y z
N MET A 1 -4.23 16.67 -2.94
CA MET A 1 -4.55 15.65 -3.95
C MET A 1 -3.32 14.79 -4.12
N LEU A 2 -3.44 13.49 -3.88
CA LEU A 2 -2.32 12.57 -3.94
C LEU A 2 -1.69 12.54 -5.33
N LYS A 3 -0.37 12.42 -5.38
CA LYS A 3 0.39 12.23 -6.61
C LYS A 3 1.18 10.94 -6.56
N TYR A 4 1.30 10.26 -7.70
CA TYR A 4 2.16 9.09 -7.85
C TYR A 4 3.39 9.44 -8.68
N VAL A 5 4.54 8.86 -8.31
CA VAL A 5 5.82 9.08 -9.01
C VAL A 5 6.06 8.02 -10.07
N ASN A 6 5.79 6.76 -9.75
CA ASN A 6 5.93 5.63 -10.66
C ASN A 6 5.05 4.46 -10.18
N THR A 7 4.99 3.44 -11.03
CA THR A 7 4.36 2.16 -10.75
C THR A 7 5.34 1.02 -11.03
N ALA A 8 5.16 -0.12 -10.37
CA ALA A 8 5.92 -1.32 -10.65
C ALA A 8 5.08 -2.57 -10.38
N VAL A 9 5.16 -3.57 -11.27
CA VAL A 9 4.63 -4.90 -10.99
C VAL A 9 5.62 -5.66 -10.12
N VAL A 10 5.19 -6.06 -8.93
CA VAL A 10 6.01 -6.68 -7.89
C VAL A 10 5.32 -7.93 -7.32
N PHE A 11 6.13 -8.87 -6.86
CA PHE A 11 5.67 -10.14 -6.26
C PHE A 11 5.98 -10.25 -4.77
N GLN A 12 6.63 -9.24 -4.20
CA GLN A 12 7.14 -9.26 -2.82
C GLN A 12 6.32 -8.40 -1.86
N GLU A 13 5.37 -7.59 -2.32
CA GLU A 13 4.62 -6.69 -1.43
C GLU A 13 3.45 -7.42 -0.76
N ILE A 14 2.66 -8.17 -1.54
CA ILE A 14 1.53 -8.95 -1.03
C ILE A 14 1.74 -10.43 -1.39
N PRO A 15 1.77 -11.34 -0.39
CA PRO A 15 1.96 -12.76 -0.66
C PRO A 15 0.86 -13.36 -1.54
N ASP A 16 1.27 -14.18 -2.51
CA ASP A 16 0.42 -14.86 -3.52
C ASP A 16 -0.25 -13.95 -4.57
N GLU A 17 0.09 -12.66 -4.60
CA GLU A 17 -0.50 -11.71 -5.55
C GLU A 17 0.54 -11.22 -6.56
N VAL A 18 0.08 -10.89 -7.77
CA VAL A 18 0.82 -10.07 -8.72
C VAL A 18 0.39 -8.63 -8.50
N THR A 19 1.21 -7.87 -7.79
CA THR A 19 0.84 -6.55 -7.27
C THR A 19 1.34 -5.43 -8.17
N LEU A 20 0.45 -4.54 -8.60
CA LEU A 20 0.85 -3.21 -9.05
C LEU A 20 1.09 -2.31 -7.83
N ALA A 21 2.35 -2.05 -7.52
CA ALA A 21 2.72 -1.09 -6.49
C ALA A 21 2.72 0.33 -7.09
N ILE A 22 1.92 1.23 -6.51
CA ILE A 22 1.82 2.63 -6.91
C ILE A 22 2.53 3.49 -5.86
N ASN A 23 3.67 4.08 -6.21
CA ASN A 23 4.47 4.87 -5.27
C ASN A 23 3.96 6.31 -5.18
N ILE A 24 3.35 6.63 -4.04
CA ILE A 24 2.71 7.92 -3.75
C ILE A 24 3.72 8.86 -3.10
N SER A 25 3.79 10.10 -3.58
CA SER A 25 4.70 11.13 -3.08
C SER A 25 4.11 11.90 -1.89
N ASN A 26 4.81 12.95 -1.44
CA ASN A 26 4.46 13.77 -0.28
C ASN A 26 4.38 12.97 1.03
N CYS A 27 5.28 12.01 1.24
CA CYS A 27 5.28 11.20 2.47
C CYS A 27 5.68 12.03 3.70
N PRO A 28 4.81 12.23 4.71
CA PRO A 28 5.09 13.07 5.87
C PRO A 28 5.95 12.38 6.93
N CYS A 29 6.24 11.09 6.80
CA CYS A 29 6.92 10.31 7.84
C CYS A 29 8.43 10.58 7.91
N HIS A 30 9.05 10.93 6.78
CA HIS A 30 10.49 11.25 6.66
C HIS A 30 11.43 10.33 7.47
N CYS A 31 11.18 9.00 7.44
CA CYS A 31 11.91 8.06 8.28
C CYS A 31 13.43 8.12 8.01
N PRO A 32 14.29 8.22 9.04
CA PRO A 32 15.74 8.23 8.86
C PRO A 32 16.22 6.98 8.09
N GLY A 33 17.01 7.20 7.04
CA GLY A 33 17.53 6.11 6.20
C GLY A 33 16.51 5.48 5.24
N CYS A 34 15.36 6.12 5.00
CA CYS A 34 14.33 5.60 4.09
C CYS A 34 14.88 5.41 2.67
N HIS A 35 14.72 4.19 2.13
CA HIS A 35 15.07 3.85 0.75
C HIS A 35 14.24 4.62 -0.29
N SER A 36 13.06 5.11 0.11
CA SER A 36 12.13 5.87 -0.73
C SER A 36 12.08 7.35 -0.35
N SER A 37 13.22 7.92 0.05
CA SER A 37 13.34 9.36 0.36
C SER A 37 12.97 10.28 -0.81
N TYR A 38 13.04 9.79 -2.05
CA TYR A 38 12.56 10.49 -3.23
C TYR A 38 11.05 10.76 -3.22
N LEU A 39 10.27 10.05 -2.40
CA LEU A 39 8.82 10.24 -2.22
C LEU A 39 8.46 11.31 -1.16
N TRP A 40 9.45 11.95 -0.51
CA TRP A 40 9.18 12.94 0.54
C TRP A 40 8.59 14.24 0.01
N LYS A 41 8.95 14.64 -1.20
CA LYS A 41 8.44 15.86 -1.81
C LYS A 41 7.10 15.60 -2.50
N ASP A 42 6.27 16.63 -2.61
CA ASP A 42 5.04 16.60 -3.40
C ASP A 42 5.36 16.72 -4.90
N VAL A 43 5.55 15.58 -5.55
CA VAL A 43 5.96 15.46 -6.96
C VAL A 43 5.21 14.33 -7.68
N GLY A 44 5.30 14.30 -9.00
CA GLY A 44 4.68 13.26 -9.82
C GLY A 44 3.38 13.71 -10.47
N ASN A 45 2.57 12.73 -10.88
CA ASN A 45 1.30 12.95 -11.57
C ASN A 45 0.14 12.74 -10.61
N ASP A 46 -0.98 13.42 -10.84
CA ASP A 46 -2.17 13.28 -10.01
C ASP A 46 -2.69 11.83 -10.01
N LEU A 47 -2.88 11.26 -8.82
CA LEU A 47 -3.42 9.93 -8.63
C LEU A 47 -4.95 10.02 -8.49
N THR A 48 -5.64 9.99 -9.62
CA THR A 48 -7.10 10.11 -9.71
C THR A 48 -7.77 8.79 -10.09
N PRO A 49 -9.10 8.66 -9.95
CA PRO A 49 -9.84 7.52 -10.53
C PRO A 49 -9.54 7.29 -12.02
N VAL A 50 -9.40 8.36 -12.82
CA VAL A 50 -9.05 8.27 -14.24
C VAL A 50 -7.65 7.67 -14.45
N ALA A 51 -6.67 8.06 -13.62
CA ALA A 51 -5.34 7.46 -13.65
C ALA A 51 -5.40 5.97 -13.27
N MET A 52 -6.22 5.63 -12.27
CA MET A 52 -6.46 4.25 -11.85
C MET A 52 -7.03 3.39 -12.98
N ASP A 53 -8.03 3.90 -13.70
CA ASP A 53 -8.58 3.23 -14.89
C ASP A 53 -7.54 3.04 -15.99
N GLY A 54 -6.63 4.01 -16.14
CA GLY A 54 -5.47 3.93 -17.02
C GLY A 54 -4.62 2.70 -16.68
N PHE A 55 -4.22 2.56 -15.41
CA PHE A 55 -3.40 1.44 -14.96
C PHE A 55 -4.11 0.10 -15.14
N VAL A 56 -5.38 -0.02 -14.73
CA VAL A 56 -6.10 -1.28 -14.86
C VAL A 56 -6.27 -1.69 -16.32
N ARG A 57 -6.49 -0.72 -17.23
CA ARG A 57 -6.55 -0.99 -18.67
C ARG A 57 -5.19 -1.41 -19.25
N GLU A 58 -4.10 -0.80 -18.79
CA GLU A 58 -2.74 -1.11 -19.25
C GLU A 58 -2.31 -2.52 -18.82
N TYR A 59 -2.49 -2.86 -17.55
CA TYR A 59 -2.05 -4.16 -17.03
C TYR A 59 -3.08 -5.27 -17.21
N GLY A 60 -4.38 -4.94 -17.24
CA GLY A 60 -5.47 -5.90 -17.40
C GLY A 60 -5.38 -7.06 -16.40
N ASN A 61 -5.50 -8.28 -16.90
CA ASN A 61 -5.45 -9.51 -16.10
C ASN A 61 -4.03 -9.91 -15.65
N ASN A 62 -3.00 -9.12 -15.94
CA ASN A 62 -1.63 -9.42 -15.49
C ASN A 62 -1.40 -9.08 -14.02
N ILE A 63 -2.31 -8.33 -13.39
CA ILE A 63 -2.26 -7.99 -11.97
C ILE A 63 -3.47 -8.58 -11.26
N THR A 64 -3.27 -9.01 -10.02
CA THR A 64 -4.34 -9.50 -9.15
C THR A 64 -4.57 -8.55 -7.97
N CYS A 65 -3.62 -7.63 -7.73
CA CYS A 65 -3.67 -6.68 -6.64
C CYS A 65 -3.13 -5.31 -7.05
N ILE A 66 -3.73 -4.24 -6.54
CA ILE A 66 -3.15 -2.89 -6.54
C ILE A 66 -2.78 -2.55 -5.11
N CYS A 67 -1.53 -2.12 -4.89
CA CYS A 67 -1.06 -1.68 -3.57
C CYS A 67 -0.68 -0.19 -3.63
N LEU A 68 -1.38 0.61 -2.82
CA LEU A 68 -1.09 2.03 -2.63
C LEU A 68 0.10 2.16 -1.67
N MET A 69 1.22 2.70 -2.12
CA MET A 69 2.46 2.76 -1.34
C MET A 69 2.68 4.20 -0.86
N GLY A 70 2.31 4.50 0.40
CA GLY A 70 2.34 5.84 0.97
C GLY A 70 0.95 6.47 1.06
N GLY A 71 0.82 7.76 0.72
CA GLY A 71 -0.44 8.50 0.85
C GLY A 71 -0.79 8.93 2.28
N ASP A 72 0.15 8.77 3.21
CA ASP A 72 0.00 9.11 4.63
C ASP A 72 -0.30 10.60 4.93
N ALA A 73 -0.16 11.48 3.92
CA ALA A 73 -0.55 12.89 4.00
C ALA A 73 -2.05 13.11 3.79
N GLU A 74 -2.73 12.24 3.04
CA GLU A 74 -4.16 12.32 2.74
C GLU A 74 -4.83 10.92 2.84
N PRO A 75 -4.82 10.28 4.03
CA PRO A 75 -5.27 8.90 4.19
C PRO A 75 -6.76 8.71 3.87
N GLU A 76 -7.60 9.72 4.05
CA GLU A 76 -9.00 9.71 3.62
C GLU A 76 -9.12 9.52 2.10
N TYR A 77 -8.25 10.15 1.31
CA TYR A 77 -8.28 10.01 -0.14
C TYR A 77 -7.74 8.65 -0.60
N VAL A 78 -6.76 8.08 0.12
CA VAL A 78 -6.36 6.68 -0.07
C VAL A 78 -7.57 5.74 0.10
N ASN A 79 -8.39 5.98 1.12
CA ASN A 79 -9.60 5.20 1.35
C ASN A 79 -10.62 5.35 0.21
N GLU A 80 -10.84 6.56 -0.29
CA GLU A 80 -11.72 6.78 -1.45
C GLU A 80 -11.23 6.06 -2.71
N LEU A 81 -9.91 6.04 -2.97
CA LEU A 81 -9.34 5.26 -4.05
C LEU A 81 -9.55 3.76 -3.84
N ALA A 82 -9.42 3.25 -2.61
CA ALA A 82 -9.65 1.84 -2.29
C ALA A 82 -11.10 1.42 -2.57
N LYS A 83 -12.07 2.22 -2.09
CA LYS A 83 -13.50 2.05 -2.38
C LYS A 83 -13.77 2.03 -3.89
N TYR A 84 -13.16 2.98 -4.60
CA TYR A 84 -13.33 3.09 -6.05
C TYR A 84 -12.82 1.84 -6.79
N ILE A 85 -11.63 1.34 -6.43
CA ILE A 85 -11.07 0.13 -7.03
C ILE A 85 -11.98 -1.07 -6.76
N HIS A 86 -12.43 -1.28 -5.52
CA HIS A 86 -13.34 -2.38 -5.19
C HIS A 86 -14.66 -2.32 -5.95
N ALA A 87 -15.26 -1.13 -6.05
CA ALA A 87 -16.53 -0.95 -6.75
C ALA A 87 -16.42 -1.16 -8.27
N THR A 88 -15.32 -0.72 -8.86
CA THR A 88 -15.13 -0.72 -10.33
C THR A 88 -14.47 -2.01 -10.81
N TYR A 89 -13.58 -2.59 -10.01
CA TYR A 89 -12.74 -3.74 -10.35
C TYR A 89 -12.79 -4.81 -9.25
N PRO A 90 -13.94 -5.48 -9.03
CA PRO A 90 -14.13 -6.41 -7.92
C PRO A 90 -13.25 -7.67 -7.98
N HIS A 91 -12.57 -7.91 -9.10
CA HIS A 91 -11.61 -9.00 -9.26
C HIS A 91 -10.21 -8.64 -8.71
N LEU A 92 -9.92 -7.35 -8.48
CA LEU A 92 -8.65 -6.89 -7.95
C LEU A 92 -8.69 -6.77 -6.43
N LYS A 93 -7.60 -7.18 -5.79
CA LYS A 93 -7.34 -6.96 -4.38
C LYS A 93 -6.74 -5.58 -4.15
N VAL A 94 -7.10 -4.94 -3.04
CA VAL A 94 -6.58 -3.62 -2.69
C VAL A 94 -5.70 -3.72 -1.45
N GLY A 95 -4.43 -3.37 -1.62
CA GLY A 95 -3.45 -3.23 -0.55
C GLY A 95 -3.16 -1.76 -0.25
N TRP A 96 -2.80 -1.47 1.00
CA TRP A 96 -2.22 -0.18 1.37
C TRP A 96 -1.01 -0.38 2.26
N TYR A 97 0.10 0.27 1.91
CA TYR A 97 1.25 0.43 2.80
C TYR A 97 1.32 1.84 3.37
N SER A 98 1.07 1.97 4.67
CA SER A 98 1.25 3.18 5.46
C SER A 98 2.58 3.14 6.24
N GLY A 99 3.32 4.24 6.20
CA GLY A 99 4.52 4.43 7.03
C GLY A 99 4.23 4.67 8.51
N ARG A 100 2.95 4.70 8.93
CA ARG A 100 2.53 4.93 10.33
C ARG A 100 2.38 3.61 11.08
N ILE A 101 2.45 3.66 12.41
CA ILE A 101 2.22 2.49 13.29
C ILE A 101 0.73 2.23 13.50
N ARG A 102 -0.14 3.21 13.21
CA ARG A 102 -1.59 3.10 13.34
C ARG A 102 -2.26 3.76 12.16
N ILE A 103 -3.35 3.16 11.71
CA ILE A 103 -4.24 3.72 10.71
C ILE A 103 -5.09 4.82 11.34
N SER A 104 -5.32 5.89 10.58
CA SER A 104 -6.21 6.99 10.99
C SER A 104 -7.63 6.44 11.24
N PRO A 105 -8.33 6.87 12.31
CA PRO A 105 -9.71 6.46 12.55
C PRO A 105 -10.69 6.96 11.47
N LYS A 106 -10.23 7.86 10.59
CA LYS A 106 -11.00 8.36 9.45
C LYS A 106 -10.94 7.43 8.23
N VAL A 107 -10.12 6.38 8.28
CA VAL A 107 -10.03 5.37 7.23
C VAL A 107 -10.87 4.18 7.64
N ASP A 108 -11.80 3.80 6.79
CA ASP A 108 -12.53 2.56 6.89
C ASP A 108 -11.69 1.42 6.36
N LYS A 109 -11.21 0.55 7.27
CA LYS A 109 -10.29 -0.54 6.91
C LYS A 109 -10.96 -1.60 6.05
N LYS A 110 -12.29 -1.69 6.07
CA LYS A 110 -13.02 -2.72 5.31
C LYS A 110 -12.85 -2.60 3.80
N ASP A 111 -12.45 -1.42 3.34
CA ASP A 111 -12.22 -1.13 1.92
C ASP A 111 -10.84 -1.62 1.42
N PHE A 112 -10.07 -2.31 2.28
CA PHE A 112 -8.78 -2.89 1.94
C PHE A 112 -8.79 -4.41 2.18
N ASP A 113 -8.20 -5.18 1.25
CA ASP A 113 -7.92 -6.60 1.46
C ASP A 113 -6.64 -6.82 2.28
N TYR A 114 -5.69 -5.89 2.14
CA TYR A 114 -4.39 -5.95 2.81
C TYR A 114 -3.99 -4.59 3.36
N ILE A 115 -3.50 -4.56 4.60
CA ILE A 115 -2.99 -3.35 5.23
C ILE A 115 -1.59 -3.64 5.78
N LYS A 116 -0.59 -2.97 5.24
CA LYS A 116 0.79 -2.96 5.74
C LYS A 116 1.02 -1.66 6.50
N ILE A 117 1.56 -1.77 7.70
CA ILE A 117 1.89 -0.62 8.55
C ILE A 117 3.31 -0.72 9.09
N GLY A 118 3.85 0.43 9.48
CA GLY A 118 5.10 0.53 10.21
C GLY A 118 6.13 1.40 9.48
N PRO A 119 6.73 2.37 10.19
CA PRO A 119 7.80 3.18 9.62
C PRO A 119 9.01 2.32 9.32
N TYR A 120 9.86 2.79 8.43
CA TYR A 120 11.18 2.20 8.27
C TYR A 120 12.05 2.51 9.50
N ILE A 121 12.60 1.46 10.12
CA ILE A 121 13.53 1.56 11.24
C ILE A 121 14.75 0.69 10.93
N ALA A 122 15.87 1.32 10.58
CA ALA A 122 17.04 0.64 10.01
C ALA A 122 17.54 -0.56 10.85
N HIS A 123 17.60 -0.43 12.18
CA HIS A 123 18.12 -1.47 13.06
C HIS A 123 17.14 -2.64 13.31
N LEU A 124 15.86 -2.51 12.92
CA LEU A 124 14.88 -3.59 13.04
C LEU A 124 14.77 -4.44 11.77
N GLY A 125 15.38 -4.00 10.67
CA GLY A 125 15.42 -4.72 9.41
C GLY A 125 14.13 -4.64 8.59
N SER A 126 14.12 -5.40 7.50
CA SER A 126 13.04 -5.52 6.52
C SER A 126 11.95 -6.51 6.97
N LEU A 127 10.88 -6.66 6.19
CA LEU A 127 9.86 -7.70 6.44
C LEU A 127 10.43 -9.14 6.51
N LYS A 128 11.60 -9.40 5.93
CA LYS A 128 12.27 -10.70 5.98
C LYS A 128 12.92 -10.98 7.34
N ASP A 129 13.10 -9.95 8.16
CA ASP A 129 13.74 -10.02 9.47
C ASP A 129 12.68 -10.18 10.57
N LYS A 130 12.85 -11.17 11.46
CA LYS A 130 11.93 -11.43 12.57
C LYS A 130 11.85 -10.26 13.57
N THR A 131 12.86 -9.38 13.56
CA THR A 131 12.96 -8.19 14.41
C THR A 131 12.16 -7.00 13.89
N THR A 132 11.60 -7.07 12.68
CA THR A 132 10.94 -5.92 12.04
C THR A 132 9.76 -5.39 12.85
N ASN A 133 9.58 -4.07 12.84
CA ASN A 133 8.40 -3.40 13.37
C ASN A 133 7.25 -3.32 12.34
N GLN A 134 7.51 -3.64 11.09
CA GLN A 134 6.49 -3.61 10.05
C GLN A 134 5.56 -4.80 10.20
N ARG A 135 4.28 -4.58 9.92
CA ARG A 135 3.24 -5.61 10.03
C ARG A 135 2.37 -5.59 8.79
N LEU A 136 2.18 -6.76 8.19
CA LEU A 136 1.22 -6.96 7.11
C LEU A 136 0.01 -7.71 7.67
N TYR A 137 -1.16 -7.13 7.48
CA TYR A 137 -2.43 -7.71 7.84
C TYR A 137 -3.23 -8.08 6.60
N LYS A 138 -3.93 -9.22 6.65
CA LYS A 138 -4.88 -9.67 5.64
C LYS A 138 -6.30 -9.66 6.21
N LYS A 139 -7.25 -9.11 5.46
CA LYS A 139 -8.67 -9.10 5.81
C LYS A 139 -9.21 -10.54 5.86
N VAL A 140 -9.92 -10.87 6.93
CA VAL A 140 -10.59 -12.16 7.15
C VAL A 140 -12.11 -11.99 7.12
N SER A 141 -12.62 -10.90 7.71
CA SER A 141 -14.00 -10.44 7.61
C SER A 141 -14.04 -8.91 7.63
N ASP A 142 -15.21 -8.28 7.60
CA ASP A 142 -15.32 -6.82 7.37
C ASP A 142 -14.44 -5.96 8.26
N ASP A 143 -14.34 -6.27 9.55
CA ASP A 143 -13.49 -5.55 10.50
C ASP A 143 -12.30 -6.36 11.02
N ASP A 144 -12.18 -7.64 10.62
CA ASP A 144 -11.18 -8.54 11.18
C ASP A 144 -9.99 -8.72 10.25
N PHE A 145 -8.80 -8.56 10.82
CA PHE A 145 -7.53 -8.57 10.12
C PHE A 145 -6.55 -9.47 10.86
N THR A 146 -6.02 -10.47 10.17
CA THR A 146 -5.00 -11.37 10.71
C THR A 146 -3.61 -10.91 10.31
N ASP A 147 -2.69 -10.87 11.26
CA ASP A 147 -1.27 -10.63 11.02
C ASP A 147 -0.67 -11.80 10.24
N ILE A 148 -0.17 -11.52 9.04
CA ILE A 148 0.48 -12.49 8.16
C ILE A 148 1.95 -12.14 7.91
N THR A 149 2.57 -11.29 8.75
CA THR A 149 3.97 -10.85 8.61
C THR A 149 4.94 -12.04 8.57
N PHE A 150 4.63 -13.12 9.27
CA PHE A 150 5.46 -14.33 9.30
C PHE A 150 5.67 -14.96 7.91
N ARG A 151 4.80 -14.66 6.93
CA ARG A 151 4.91 -15.19 5.56
C ARG A 151 6.14 -14.69 4.81
N PHE A 152 6.78 -13.61 5.25
CA PHE A 152 8.01 -13.08 4.67
C PHE A 152 9.28 -13.75 5.20
N TRP A 153 9.17 -14.53 6.27
CA TRP A 153 10.32 -15.18 6.89
C TRP A 153 10.63 -16.50 6.19
N LYS A 154 11.91 -16.73 5.90
CA LYS A 154 12.36 -18.05 5.47
C LYS A 154 12.06 -19.06 6.59
N LYS A 155 11.53 -20.21 6.20
CA LYS A 155 11.42 -21.37 7.09
C LYS A 155 12.81 -21.89 7.44
#